data_AF-A0A835I8F9-F1
#
_entry.id   AF-A0A835I8F9-F1
#
_cell.length_a   1.000
_cell.length_b   1.000
_cell.length_c   1.000
_cell.angle_alpha   90.00
_cell.angle_beta   90.00
_cell.angle_gamma   90.00
#
_symmetry.space_group_name_H-M   'P 1'
#
loop_
_entity.id
_entity.type
_entity.pdbx_description
1 polymer ?
#
loop_
_entity_poly.entity_id
_entity_poly.type
_entity_poly.pdbx_seq_one_letter_code
_entity_poly.pdbx_strand_id
1 'polypeptide(L)'
;MWAASCLASCCAACACEACKSVAGSVSRRSARIAYCGLFGLSLIVAWILREVAAPLMEKIPWINHFTKTPNREWFETDAVLRVSLGNFLFFTIFALIMVGVKNQKDPRDRLHHGGWMMKVVTWCLLVIFMFFLPNGIVSFYESASKFGSGMFLLVQVVLLLDFVHGWNDAWVKKDEQFCEMDRFEVFTSISCLQRDLSIYSKYYINVDLNTGTSRCSSFKLVCYIATICFSGLLFHFFVPSGHDCGLNIFFISMTLIFVFVFAIVALHPINHILACDKWYIPLLIFICKQQVGGSLLPASVISLYCTYLCYSGLASEPRDYECNGLHNHSKAVSTGTLTLGLVTTVLSVVYSAVRAGSSNDSAFAPSSPRAGADKPLLPFQKTDEVDEKKDGKDRTVTYSYSFFHIIFSLASMYSAMLLTGWSTSVGESGKLVDVGWPSVWVRVITGWATAGLFIWSLVAPVLFPEREF
;
A
#
# COMPACT_ATOMS: atom_id res chain seq x y z
N MET A 1 -27.85 24.60 -35.50
CA MET A 1 -26.97 23.41 -35.58
C MET A 1 -25.49 23.79 -35.70
N TRP A 2 -25.08 24.64 -36.65
CA TRP A 2 -23.68 25.06 -36.84
C TRP A 2 -23.00 25.75 -35.64
N ALA A 3 -23.68 26.64 -34.93
CA ALA A 3 -23.11 27.33 -33.76
C ALA A 3 -22.80 26.38 -32.59
N ALA A 4 -23.62 25.33 -32.40
CA ALA A 4 -23.39 24.30 -31.38
C ALA A 4 -22.19 23.41 -31.75
N SER A 5 -22.00 23.12 -33.04
CA SER A 5 -20.82 22.40 -33.56
C SER A 5 -19.52 23.18 -33.38
N CYS A 6 -19.54 24.49 -33.62
CA CYS A 6 -18.38 25.37 -33.43
C CYS A 6 -18.04 25.56 -31.94
N LEU A 7 -19.05 25.73 -31.08
CA LEU A 7 -18.85 25.80 -29.62
C LEU A 7 -18.32 24.47 -29.06
N ALA A 8 -18.88 23.33 -29.48
CA ALA A 8 -18.38 22.01 -29.09
C ALA A 8 -16.93 21.78 -29.57
N SER A 9 -16.60 22.19 -30.80
CA SER A 9 -15.24 22.08 -31.36
C SER A 9 -14.24 23.02 -30.66
N CYS A 10 -14.66 24.22 -30.27
CA CYS A 10 -13.81 25.17 -29.56
C CYS A 10 -13.61 24.75 -28.10
N CYS A 11 -14.64 24.24 -27.43
CA CYS A 11 -14.53 23.65 -26.09
C CYS A 11 -13.67 22.38 -26.12
N ALA A 12 -13.78 21.53 -27.16
CA ALA A 12 -12.92 20.37 -27.33
C ALA A 12 -11.46 20.76 -27.59
N ALA A 13 -11.20 21.81 -28.38
CA ALA A 13 -9.85 22.31 -28.63
C ALA A 13 -9.22 22.92 -27.35
N CYS A 14 -9.96 23.76 -26.62
CA CYS A 14 -9.52 24.34 -25.35
C CYS A 14 -9.30 23.28 -24.26
N ALA A 15 -10.20 22.29 -24.17
CA ALA A 15 -10.02 21.15 -23.26
C ALA A 15 -8.80 20.31 -23.67
N CYS A 16 -8.55 20.13 -24.97
CA CYS A 16 -7.39 19.41 -25.48
C CYS A 16 -6.08 20.15 -25.18
N GLU A 17 -6.04 21.48 -25.30
CA GLU A 17 -4.86 22.29 -24.93
C GLU A 17 -4.65 22.37 -23.41
N ALA A 18 -5.71 22.51 -22.63
CA ALA A 18 -5.63 22.44 -21.17
C ALA A 18 -5.14 21.07 -20.68
N CYS A 19 -5.67 19.98 -21.25
CA CYS A 19 -5.19 18.63 -20.98
C CYS A 19 -3.75 18.42 -21.45
N LYS A 20 -3.31 18.99 -22.59
CA LYS A 20 -1.89 18.96 -23.01
C LYS A 20 -1.00 19.70 -22.01
N SER A 21 -1.45 20.87 -21.52
CA SER A 21 -0.72 21.68 -20.55
C SER A 21 -0.59 20.99 -19.19
N VAL A 22 -1.70 20.49 -18.65
CA VAL A 22 -1.74 19.77 -17.36
C VAL A 22 -1.00 18.45 -17.45
N ALA A 23 -1.28 17.61 -18.46
CA ALA A 23 -0.59 16.34 -18.62
C ALA A 23 0.90 16.53 -18.93
N GLY A 24 1.26 17.55 -19.71
CA GLY A 24 2.65 17.93 -19.98
C GLY A 24 3.38 18.49 -18.76
N SER A 25 2.68 19.20 -17.87
CA SER A 25 3.24 19.70 -16.60
C SER A 25 3.45 18.57 -15.58
N VAL A 26 2.46 17.68 -15.41
CA VAL A 26 2.57 16.53 -14.50
C VAL A 26 3.61 15.52 -15.00
N SER A 27 3.64 15.26 -16.31
CA SER A 27 4.65 14.41 -16.95
C SER A 27 6.06 14.96 -16.84
N ARG A 28 6.24 16.29 -16.90
CA ARG A 28 7.55 16.93 -16.72
C ARG A 28 8.12 16.76 -15.32
N ARG A 29 7.26 16.59 -14.30
CA ARG A 29 7.66 16.35 -12.91
C ARG A 29 7.94 14.87 -12.63
N SER A 30 7.04 13.97 -13.07
CA SER A 30 7.23 12.51 -13.02
C SER A 30 6.08 11.78 -13.73
N ALA A 31 6.38 10.96 -14.74
CA ALA A 31 5.38 10.09 -15.39
C ALA A 31 4.63 9.18 -14.41
N ARG A 32 5.27 8.81 -13.29
CA ARG A 32 4.68 7.95 -12.25
C ARG A 32 3.49 8.62 -11.56
N ILE A 33 3.60 9.92 -11.26
CA ILE A 33 2.52 10.70 -10.63
C ILE A 33 1.34 10.84 -11.60
N ALA A 34 1.60 11.00 -12.90
CA ALA A 34 0.54 11.04 -13.90
C ALA A 34 -0.23 9.71 -14.00
N TYR A 35 0.44 8.55 -13.87
CA TYR A 35 -0.25 7.25 -13.80
C TYR A 35 -1.07 7.10 -12.52
N CYS A 36 -0.57 7.58 -11.36
CA CYS A 36 -1.37 7.68 -10.13
C CYS A 36 -2.62 8.56 -10.32
N GLY A 37 -2.48 9.69 -11.01
CA GLY A 37 -3.61 10.57 -11.33
C GLY A 37 -4.64 9.92 -12.24
N LEU A 38 -4.20 9.22 -13.29
CA LEU A 38 -5.09 8.47 -14.19
C LEU A 38 -5.83 7.35 -13.43
N PHE A 39 -5.13 6.61 -12.59
CA PHE A 39 -5.74 5.59 -11.74
C PHE A 39 -6.75 6.20 -10.76
N GLY A 40 -6.40 7.29 -10.06
CA GLY A 40 -7.32 7.99 -9.17
C GLY A 40 -8.58 8.50 -9.89
N LEU A 41 -8.43 9.05 -11.11
CA LEU A 41 -9.55 9.44 -11.95
C LEU A 41 -10.45 8.24 -12.28
N SER A 42 -9.87 7.08 -12.59
CA SER A 42 -10.63 5.86 -12.84
C SER A 42 -11.49 5.42 -11.65
N LEU A 43 -10.99 5.60 -10.41
CA LEU A 43 -11.73 5.29 -9.19
C LEU A 43 -12.90 6.25 -8.98
N ILE A 44 -12.71 7.54 -9.26
CA ILE A 44 -13.77 8.54 -9.18
C ILE A 44 -14.86 8.21 -10.22
N VAL A 45 -14.48 7.88 -11.45
CA VAL A 45 -15.43 7.47 -12.50
C VAL A 45 -16.19 6.22 -12.09
N ALA A 46 -15.50 5.19 -11.58
CA ALA A 46 -16.12 3.96 -11.10
C ALA A 46 -17.09 4.22 -9.94
N TRP A 47 -16.73 5.09 -8.98
CA TRP A 47 -17.63 5.49 -7.90
C TRP A 47 -18.87 6.19 -8.45
N ILE A 48 -18.72 7.20 -9.31
CA ILE A 48 -19.86 7.92 -9.86
C ILE A 48 -20.80 6.95 -10.58
N LEU A 49 -20.25 6.07 -11.43
CA LEU A 49 -21.03 5.04 -12.14
C LEU A 49 -21.73 4.07 -11.18
N ARG A 50 -21.11 3.72 -10.05
CA ARG A 50 -21.78 2.91 -9.02
C ARG A 50 -23.09 3.56 -8.54
N GLU A 51 -23.13 4.88 -8.39
CA GLU A 51 -24.32 5.58 -7.88
C GLU A 51 -25.35 5.91 -8.97
N VAL A 52 -24.92 6.13 -10.22
CA VAL A 52 -25.79 6.67 -11.28
C VAL A 52 -26.04 5.75 -12.47
N ALA A 53 -25.31 4.64 -12.61
CA ALA A 53 -25.35 3.82 -13.83
C ALA A 53 -26.59 2.95 -13.95
N ALA A 54 -27.23 2.53 -12.85
CA ALA A 54 -28.38 1.62 -12.88
C ALA A 54 -29.49 2.04 -13.88
N PRO A 55 -30.07 3.26 -13.81
CA PRO A 55 -31.12 3.68 -14.74
C PRO A 55 -30.67 3.81 -16.20
N LEU A 56 -29.37 4.00 -16.43
CA LEU A 56 -28.79 4.07 -17.77
C LEU A 56 -28.62 2.67 -18.36
N MET A 57 -28.11 1.72 -17.57
CA MET A 57 -27.82 0.35 -18.03
C MET A 57 -29.07 -0.51 -18.16
N GLU A 58 -30.12 -0.26 -17.38
CA GLU A 58 -31.44 -0.90 -17.56
C GLU A 58 -32.01 -0.71 -18.97
N LYS A 59 -31.68 0.40 -19.64
CA LYS A 59 -32.16 0.76 -20.99
C LYS A 59 -31.32 0.15 -22.12
N ILE A 60 -30.18 -0.46 -21.81
CA ILE A 60 -29.25 -0.99 -22.81
C ILE A 60 -29.62 -2.45 -23.13
N PRO A 61 -30.14 -2.77 -24.33
CA PRO A 61 -30.75 -4.07 -24.61
C PRO A 61 -29.79 -5.26 -24.54
N TRP A 62 -28.50 -5.06 -24.87
CA TRP A 62 -27.51 -6.13 -24.83
C TRP A 62 -27.01 -6.44 -23.40
N ILE A 63 -27.11 -5.48 -22.47
CA ILE A 63 -26.76 -5.68 -21.06
C ILE A 63 -27.93 -6.32 -20.33
N ASN A 64 -29.15 -5.81 -20.54
CA ASN A 64 -30.38 -6.31 -19.92
C ASN A 64 -31.16 -7.24 -20.86
N HIS A 65 -30.56 -8.38 -21.21
CA HIS A 65 -31.21 -9.42 -22.03
C HIS A 65 -31.86 -10.54 -21.20
N PHE A 66 -32.00 -10.34 -19.89
CA PHE A 66 -32.54 -11.33 -18.97
C PHE A 66 -34.07 -11.45 -19.12
N THR A 67 -34.59 -12.67 -18.93
CA THR A 67 -36.04 -12.93 -18.89
C THR A 67 -36.72 -12.22 -17.72
N LYS A 68 -35.99 -12.02 -16.61
CA LYS A 68 -36.38 -11.18 -15.47
C LYS A 68 -35.26 -10.18 -15.20
N THR A 69 -35.61 -8.89 -15.21
CA THR A 69 -34.65 -7.81 -14.95
C THR A 69 -34.01 -7.99 -13.56
N PRO A 70 -32.67 -7.99 -13.45
CA PRO A 70 -31.96 -8.05 -12.18
C PRO A 70 -32.26 -6.84 -11.28
N ASN A 71 -31.89 -6.95 -10.00
CA ASN A 71 -31.97 -5.83 -9.05
C ASN A 71 -30.98 -4.71 -9.44
N ARG A 72 -31.24 -3.48 -8.99
CA ARG A 72 -30.37 -2.32 -9.24
C ARG A 72 -28.92 -2.53 -8.81
N GLU A 73 -28.69 -3.18 -7.67
CA GLU A 73 -27.36 -3.53 -7.16
C GLU A 73 -26.50 -4.32 -8.16
N TRP A 74 -27.15 -5.14 -9.01
CA TRP A 74 -26.46 -5.88 -10.07
C TRP A 74 -25.90 -4.93 -11.13
N PHE A 75 -26.70 -3.96 -11.59
CA PHE A 75 -26.26 -2.97 -12.57
C PHE A 75 -25.18 -2.06 -11.98
N GLU A 76 -25.32 -1.64 -10.73
CA GLU A 76 -24.28 -0.84 -10.04
C GLU A 76 -22.93 -1.60 -10.01
N THR A 77 -22.98 -2.89 -9.70
CA THR A 77 -21.81 -3.79 -9.67
C THR A 77 -21.20 -4.00 -11.05
N ASP A 78 -22.03 -4.30 -12.06
CA ASP A 78 -21.61 -4.53 -13.44
C ASP A 78 -20.93 -3.29 -14.04
N ALA A 79 -21.44 -2.08 -13.74
CA ALA A 79 -20.85 -0.83 -14.22
C ALA A 79 -19.43 -0.63 -13.68
N VAL A 80 -19.22 -0.86 -12.38
CA VAL A 80 -17.91 -0.78 -11.74
C VAL A 80 -16.93 -1.79 -12.34
N LEU A 81 -17.38 -3.03 -12.56
CA LEU A 81 -16.56 -4.10 -13.13
C LEU A 81 -16.09 -3.77 -14.55
N ARG A 82 -16.94 -3.18 -15.38
CA ARG A 82 -16.57 -2.76 -16.75
C ARG A 82 -15.51 -1.65 -16.76
N VAL A 83 -15.66 -0.63 -15.92
CA VAL A 83 -14.65 0.43 -15.79
C VAL A 83 -13.33 -0.14 -15.31
N SER A 84 -13.38 -0.99 -14.28
CA SER A 84 -12.19 -1.66 -13.74
C SER A 84 -11.52 -2.57 -14.77
N LEU A 85 -12.28 -3.33 -15.55
CA LEU A 85 -11.75 -4.18 -16.62
C LEU A 85 -11.00 -3.36 -17.68
N GLY A 86 -11.54 -2.19 -18.07
CA GLY A 86 -10.86 -1.28 -18.99
C GLY A 86 -9.53 -0.78 -18.41
N ASN A 87 -9.51 -0.48 -17.12
CA ASN A 87 -8.30 -0.05 -16.41
C ASN A 87 -7.27 -1.19 -16.31
N PHE A 88 -7.71 -2.38 -15.91
CA PHE A 88 -6.90 -3.59 -15.85
C PHE A 88 -6.24 -3.90 -17.19
N LEU A 89 -7.00 -3.86 -18.29
CA LEU A 89 -6.47 -4.09 -19.63
C LEU A 89 -5.48 -3.01 -20.04
N PHE A 90 -5.79 -1.72 -19.79
CA PHE A 90 -4.87 -0.62 -20.10
C PHE A 90 -3.50 -0.82 -19.42
N PHE A 91 -3.48 -1.05 -18.10
CA PHE A 91 -2.24 -1.23 -17.36
C PHE A 91 -1.54 -2.55 -17.71
N THR A 92 -2.28 -3.63 -17.95
CA THR A 92 -1.69 -4.92 -18.34
C THR A 92 -1.05 -4.86 -19.72
N ILE A 93 -1.69 -4.23 -20.70
CA ILE A 93 -1.12 -4.03 -22.05
C ILE A 93 0.15 -3.18 -21.95
N PHE A 94 0.14 -2.11 -21.17
CA PHE A 94 1.34 -1.29 -20.94
C PHE A 94 2.44 -2.09 -20.21
N ALA A 95 2.10 -2.93 -19.24
CA ALA A 95 3.06 -3.80 -18.55
C ALA A 95 3.75 -4.76 -19.52
N LEU A 96 3.01 -5.35 -20.46
CA LEU A 96 3.51 -6.26 -21.48
C LEU A 96 4.43 -5.54 -22.50
N ILE A 97 4.04 -4.35 -22.95
CA ILE A 97 4.87 -3.54 -23.86
C ILE A 97 6.21 -3.16 -23.23
N MET A 98 6.22 -2.93 -21.91
CA MET A 98 7.40 -2.50 -21.15
C MET A 98 8.27 -3.65 -20.61
N VAL A 99 8.00 -4.90 -21.00
CA VAL A 99 8.82 -6.06 -20.60
C VAL A 99 10.23 -5.93 -21.18
N GLY A 100 11.23 -6.11 -20.31
CA GLY A 100 12.64 -6.15 -20.71
C GLY A 100 13.25 -4.79 -21.08
N VAL A 101 12.62 -3.67 -20.73
CA VAL A 101 13.24 -2.34 -20.82
C VAL A 101 14.27 -2.19 -19.71
N LYS A 102 15.54 -1.98 -20.07
CA LYS A 102 16.65 -1.83 -19.11
C LYS A 102 17.36 -0.48 -19.19
N ASN A 103 17.34 0.15 -20.36
CA ASN A 103 18.08 1.38 -20.65
C ASN A 103 17.12 2.49 -21.11
N GLN A 104 17.40 3.73 -20.70
CA GLN A 104 16.57 4.90 -21.08
C GLN A 104 16.64 5.25 -22.59
N LYS A 105 17.61 4.68 -23.33
CA LYS A 105 17.71 4.85 -24.79
C LYS A 105 16.68 4.05 -25.57
N ASP A 106 16.03 3.05 -24.95
CA ASP A 106 15.00 2.26 -25.61
C ASP A 106 13.85 3.17 -26.08
N PRO A 107 13.32 3.01 -27.31
CA PRO A 107 12.19 3.83 -27.79
C PRO A 107 10.94 3.68 -26.92
N ARG A 108 10.83 2.57 -26.18
CA ARG A 108 9.76 2.29 -25.20
C ARG A 108 9.80 3.23 -23.99
N ASP A 109 10.97 3.76 -23.63
CA ASP A 109 11.10 4.77 -22.58
C ASP A 109 10.32 6.05 -22.94
N ARG A 110 10.44 6.49 -24.20
CA ARG A 110 9.68 7.64 -24.72
C ARG A 110 8.17 7.41 -24.66
N LEU A 111 7.73 6.16 -24.85
CA LEU A 111 6.32 5.79 -24.70
C LEU A 111 5.88 5.82 -23.22
N HIS A 112 6.72 5.42 -22.26
CA HIS A 112 6.39 5.47 -20.83
C HIS A 112 6.28 6.91 -20.32
N HIS A 113 7.20 7.80 -20.72
CA HIS A 113 7.22 9.18 -20.24
C HIS A 113 6.34 10.13 -21.06
N GLY A 114 6.25 9.95 -22.38
CA GLY A 114 5.55 10.86 -23.29
C GLY A 114 4.12 10.47 -23.64
N GLY A 115 3.53 11.15 -24.62
CA GLY A 115 2.29 10.73 -25.28
C GLY A 115 1.03 10.72 -24.40
N TRP A 116 0.98 11.51 -23.33
CA TRP A 116 -0.13 11.45 -22.35
C TRP A 116 -1.51 11.69 -22.92
N MET A 117 -1.67 12.60 -23.88
CA MET A 117 -2.97 12.80 -24.52
C MET A 117 -3.44 11.51 -25.21
N MET A 118 -2.54 10.85 -25.96
CA MET A 118 -2.85 9.59 -26.63
C MET A 118 -3.19 8.49 -25.61
N LYS A 119 -2.49 8.45 -24.47
CA LYS A 119 -2.78 7.49 -23.38
C LYS A 119 -4.14 7.72 -22.77
N VAL A 120 -4.51 8.96 -22.44
CA VAL A 120 -5.82 9.30 -21.86
C VAL A 120 -6.94 8.96 -22.85
N VAL A 121 -6.78 9.31 -24.13
CA VAL A 121 -7.76 8.96 -25.17
C VAL A 121 -7.87 7.44 -25.31
N THR A 122 -6.76 6.72 -25.37
CA THR A 122 -6.75 5.24 -25.45
C THR A 122 -7.43 4.61 -24.23
N TRP A 123 -7.14 5.13 -23.03
CA TRP A 123 -7.79 4.69 -21.79
C TRP A 123 -9.30 4.93 -21.82
N CYS A 124 -9.76 6.14 -22.20
CA CYS A 124 -11.18 6.44 -22.34
C CYS A 124 -11.87 5.50 -23.34
N LEU A 125 -11.24 5.27 -24.50
CA LEU A 125 -11.77 4.36 -25.53
C LEU A 125 -11.85 2.91 -25.02
N LEU A 126 -10.83 2.44 -24.29
CA LEU A 126 -10.85 1.11 -23.68
C LEU A 126 -11.96 0.97 -22.64
N VAL A 127 -12.16 1.97 -21.78
CA VAL A 127 -13.25 1.97 -20.79
C VAL A 127 -14.61 1.94 -21.49
N ILE A 128 -14.82 2.78 -22.51
CA ILE A 128 -16.07 2.79 -23.30
C ILE A 128 -16.27 1.45 -24.00
N PHE A 129 -15.21 0.86 -24.55
CA PHE A 129 -15.27 -0.43 -25.22
C PHE A 129 -15.77 -1.55 -24.29
N MET A 130 -15.44 -1.51 -22.99
CA MET A 130 -15.92 -2.50 -22.01
C MET A 130 -17.44 -2.52 -21.81
N PHE A 131 -18.15 -1.45 -22.18
CA PHE A 131 -19.63 -1.42 -22.13
C PHE A 131 -20.30 -2.16 -23.30
N PHE A 132 -19.53 -2.53 -24.32
CA PHE A 132 -20.00 -3.36 -25.43
C PHE A 132 -19.70 -4.85 -25.25
N LEU A 133 -18.96 -5.23 -24.19
CA LEU A 133 -18.64 -6.62 -23.91
C LEU A 133 -19.84 -7.38 -23.33
N PRO A 134 -20.02 -8.67 -23.66
CA PRO A 134 -21.07 -9.51 -23.09
C PRO A 134 -20.85 -9.78 -21.60
N ASN A 135 -21.95 -9.98 -20.87
CA ASN A 135 -21.95 -10.18 -19.41
C ASN A 135 -21.09 -11.38 -18.96
N GLY A 136 -20.98 -12.42 -19.80
CA GLY A 136 -20.14 -13.59 -19.50
C GLY A 136 -18.65 -13.24 -19.31
N ILE A 137 -18.10 -12.29 -20.09
CA ILE A 137 -16.70 -11.86 -19.95
C ILE A 137 -16.53 -11.04 -18.66
N VAL A 138 -17.50 -10.18 -18.35
CA VAL A 138 -17.46 -9.36 -17.12
C VAL A 138 -17.56 -10.24 -15.88
N SER A 139 -18.39 -11.30 -15.91
CA SER A 139 -18.49 -12.27 -14.83
C SER A 139 -17.20 -13.09 -14.65
N PHE A 140 -16.56 -13.49 -15.75
CA PHE A 140 -15.23 -14.11 -15.69
C PHE A 140 -14.19 -13.17 -15.06
N TYR A 141 -14.20 -11.90 -15.48
CA TYR A 141 -13.33 -10.88 -14.88
C TYR A 141 -13.61 -10.70 -13.38
N GLU A 142 -14.88 -10.66 -12.96
CA GLU A 142 -15.25 -10.60 -11.54
C GLU A 142 -14.61 -11.74 -10.73
N SER A 143 -14.67 -12.97 -11.26
CA SER A 143 -14.03 -14.12 -10.63
C SER A 143 -12.50 -13.97 -10.58
N ALA A 144 -11.88 -13.53 -11.68
CA ALA A 144 -10.44 -13.28 -11.72
C ALA A 144 -10.03 -12.16 -10.75
N SER A 145 -10.83 -11.09 -10.64
CA SER A 145 -10.61 -9.95 -9.76
C SER A 145 -10.54 -10.35 -8.29
N LYS A 146 -11.28 -11.38 -7.85
CA LYS A 146 -11.17 -11.90 -6.48
C LYS A 146 -9.76 -12.40 -6.17
N PHE A 147 -9.18 -13.17 -7.08
CA PHE A 147 -7.81 -13.67 -6.95
C PHE A 147 -6.78 -12.53 -7.08
N GLY A 148 -6.92 -11.67 -8.09
CA GLY A 148 -6.01 -10.53 -8.28
C GLY A 148 -6.04 -9.53 -7.12
N SER A 149 -7.19 -9.38 -6.47
CA SER A 149 -7.33 -8.59 -5.24
C SER A 149 -6.52 -9.17 -4.09
N GLY A 150 -6.52 -10.50 -3.93
CA GLY A 150 -5.64 -11.18 -2.96
C GLY A 150 -4.16 -10.93 -3.23
N MET A 151 -3.74 -11.00 -4.50
CA MET A 151 -2.36 -10.67 -4.89
C MET A 151 -2.02 -9.20 -4.60
N PHE A 152 -2.94 -8.28 -4.88
CA PHE A 152 -2.72 -6.86 -4.59
C PHE A 152 -2.59 -6.60 -3.09
N LEU A 153 -3.40 -7.27 -2.25
CA LEU A 153 -3.27 -7.16 -0.79
C LEU A 153 -1.88 -7.61 -0.32
N LEU A 154 -1.30 -8.65 -0.91
CA LEU A 154 0.09 -9.05 -0.63
C LEU A 154 1.10 -7.95 -1.04
N VAL A 155 0.92 -7.33 -2.21
CA VAL A 155 1.75 -6.19 -2.62
C VAL A 155 1.61 -5.03 -1.63
N GLN A 156 0.38 -4.73 -1.21
CA GLN A 156 0.09 -3.68 -0.25
C GLN A 156 0.77 -3.94 1.11
N VAL A 157 0.83 -5.21 1.54
CA VAL A 157 1.56 -5.62 2.73
C VAL A 157 3.05 -5.35 2.60
N VAL A 158 3.68 -5.71 1.48
CA VAL A 158 5.12 -5.46 1.28
C VAL A 158 5.40 -3.94 1.25
N LEU A 159 4.54 -3.16 0.61
CA LEU A 159 4.65 -1.70 0.60
C LEU A 159 4.47 -1.09 1.99
N LEU A 160 3.53 -1.63 2.79
CA LEU A 160 3.35 -1.23 4.17
C LEU A 160 4.58 -1.56 5.01
N LEU A 161 5.16 -2.75 4.85
CA LEU A 161 6.38 -3.14 5.55
C LEU A 161 7.55 -2.21 5.22
N ASP A 162 7.82 -1.95 3.93
CA ASP A 162 8.84 -0.99 3.48
C ASP A 162 8.59 0.42 4.04
N PHE A 163 7.33 0.87 4.03
CA PHE A 163 6.95 2.16 4.63
C PHE A 163 7.24 2.21 6.12
N VAL A 164 6.82 1.20 6.88
CA VAL A 164 6.94 1.21 8.34
C VAL A 164 8.41 1.02 8.78
N HIS A 165 9.19 0.21 8.07
CA HIS A 165 10.64 0.12 8.30
C HIS A 165 11.35 1.42 7.96
N GLY A 166 11.06 2.03 6.79
CA GLY A 166 11.63 3.33 6.43
C GLY A 166 11.22 4.45 7.39
N TRP A 167 9.99 4.39 7.92
CA TRP A 167 9.51 5.32 8.95
C TRP A 167 10.25 5.12 10.27
N ASN A 168 10.44 3.86 10.69
CA ASN A 168 11.26 3.52 11.85
C ASN A 168 12.68 4.07 11.71
N ASP A 169 13.34 3.83 10.58
CA ASP A 169 14.73 4.27 10.37
C ASP A 169 14.85 5.79 10.35
N ALA A 170 13.85 6.49 9.80
CA ALA A 170 13.82 7.95 9.82
C ALA A 170 13.65 8.51 11.25
N TRP A 171 12.93 7.80 12.12
CA TRP A 171 12.81 8.16 13.53
C TRP A 171 14.07 7.81 14.32
N VAL A 172 14.61 6.60 14.16
CA VAL A 172 15.85 6.18 14.81
C VAL A 172 16.98 7.16 14.47
N LYS A 173 17.15 7.55 13.20
CA LYS A 173 18.17 8.54 12.80
C LYS A 173 18.01 9.90 13.47
N LYS A 174 16.77 10.35 13.71
CA LYS A 174 16.51 11.62 14.42
C LYS A 174 16.83 11.51 15.91
N ASP A 175 16.50 10.39 16.52
CA ASP A 175 16.79 10.12 17.94
C ASP A 175 18.31 10.01 18.15
N GLU A 176 19.03 9.34 17.24
CA GLU A 176 20.50 9.26 17.26
C GLU A 176 21.17 10.64 17.19
N GLN A 177 20.69 11.51 16.28
CA GLN A 177 21.18 12.89 16.17
C GLN A 177 20.92 13.69 17.45
N PHE A 178 19.75 13.51 18.07
CA PHE A 178 19.41 14.19 19.32
C PHE A 178 20.35 13.75 20.45
N CYS A 179 20.60 12.43 20.60
CA CYS A 179 21.55 11.91 21.58
C CYS A 179 23.00 12.34 21.30
N GLU A 180 23.40 12.51 20.04
CA GLU A 180 24.74 13.03 19.71
C GLU A 180 24.89 14.51 20.08
N MET A 181 23.85 15.33 19.90
CA MET A 181 23.83 16.72 20.38
C MET A 181 23.89 16.80 21.91
N ASP A 182 23.10 15.99 22.62
CA ASP A 182 23.15 15.92 24.08
C ASP A 182 24.55 15.50 24.56
N ARG A 183 25.19 14.53 23.88
CA ARG A 183 26.57 14.13 24.16
C ARG A 183 27.53 15.31 24.00
N PHE A 184 27.42 16.11 22.95
CA PHE A 184 28.29 17.27 22.74
C PHE A 184 28.09 18.34 23.83
N GLU A 185 26.85 18.63 24.22
CA GLU A 185 26.57 19.57 25.32
C GLU A 185 27.04 19.03 26.68
N VAL A 186 26.93 17.73 26.92
CA VAL A 186 27.48 17.04 28.10
C VAL A 186 28.99 17.16 28.17
N PHE A 187 29.70 16.85 27.09
CA PHE A 187 31.17 16.97 27.04
C PHE A 187 31.61 18.43 27.22
N THR A 188 30.93 19.38 26.58
CA THR A 188 31.21 20.82 26.72
C THR A 188 30.92 21.32 28.14
N SER A 189 29.86 20.83 28.77
CA SER A 189 29.48 21.17 30.15
C SER A 189 30.37 20.50 31.20
N ILE A 190 30.85 19.27 30.98
CA ILE A 190 31.81 18.59 31.88
C ILE A 190 33.17 19.30 31.85
N SER A 191 33.59 19.85 30.71
CA SER A 191 34.78 20.72 30.66
C SER A 191 34.60 22.07 31.38
N CYS A 192 33.36 22.47 31.71
CA CYS A 192 33.06 23.75 32.37
C CYS A 192 32.56 23.64 33.83
N LEU A 193 32.02 22.48 34.28
CA LEU A 193 31.41 22.35 35.61
C LEU A 193 32.05 21.23 36.45
N GLN A 194 33.02 21.63 37.28
CA GLN A 194 33.34 20.97 38.54
C GLN A 194 32.46 21.51 39.69
N ARG A 195 31.15 21.67 39.46
CA ARG A 195 30.18 22.02 40.50
C ARG A 195 28.77 21.55 40.16
N ASP A 196 28.18 20.81 41.10
CA ASP A 196 26.74 20.51 41.30
C ASP A 196 26.03 19.49 40.38
N LEU A 197 26.02 18.25 40.85
CA LEU A 197 25.33 17.06 40.31
C LEU A 197 23.78 17.16 40.32
N SER A 198 23.18 18.08 41.09
CA SER A 198 21.72 18.15 41.29
C SER A 198 20.96 18.88 40.17
N ILE A 199 21.62 19.83 39.49
CA ILE A 199 21.05 20.54 38.34
C ILE A 199 21.01 19.61 37.12
N TYR A 200 22.02 18.75 37.00
CA TYR A 200 22.18 17.78 35.91
C TYR A 200 21.01 16.78 35.84
N SER A 201 20.62 16.21 36.98
CA SER A 201 19.49 15.28 37.06
C SER A 201 18.16 15.93 36.70
N LYS A 202 17.95 17.19 37.10
CA LYS A 202 16.68 17.91 36.88
C LYS A 202 16.51 18.41 35.44
N TYR A 203 17.61 18.71 34.75
CA TYR A 203 17.61 19.08 33.34
C TYR A 203 17.35 17.85 32.46
N TYR A 204 18.05 16.73 32.71
CA TYR A 204 17.83 15.47 31.99
C TYR A 204 16.40 14.93 32.13
N ILE A 205 15.83 14.94 33.34
CA ILE A 205 14.44 14.49 33.58
C ILE A 205 13.41 15.38 32.87
N ASN A 206 13.61 16.71 32.83
CA ASN A 206 12.70 17.62 32.14
C ASN A 206 12.87 17.60 30.62
N VAL A 207 14.07 17.33 30.12
CA VAL A 207 14.33 17.13 28.69
C VAL A 207 13.67 15.83 28.23
N ASP A 208 13.83 14.71 28.95
CA ASP A 208 13.20 13.40 28.63
C ASP A 208 11.66 13.45 28.54
N LEU A 209 11.02 14.30 29.36
CA LEU A 209 9.57 14.50 29.34
C LEU A 209 9.07 15.37 28.17
N ASN A 210 9.94 16.19 27.56
CA ASN A 210 9.55 17.19 26.55
C ASN A 210 10.16 16.95 25.15
N THR A 211 11.12 16.05 25.00
CA THR A 211 11.80 15.75 23.72
C THR A 211 11.34 14.42 23.11
N GLY A 212 11.59 14.23 21.81
CA GLY A 212 10.92 13.27 20.92
C GLY A 212 10.88 11.79 21.38
N THR A 213 11.76 11.39 22.29
CA THR A 213 11.87 10.03 22.85
C THR A 213 10.58 9.55 23.54
N SER A 214 9.87 10.44 24.25
CA SER A 214 8.60 10.12 24.91
C SER A 214 7.44 9.87 23.92
N ARG A 215 7.44 10.58 22.78
CA ARG A 215 6.44 10.43 21.72
C ARG A 215 6.59 9.12 20.96
N CYS A 216 7.83 8.70 20.69
CA CYS A 216 8.14 7.42 20.05
C CYS A 216 7.72 6.21 20.90
N SER A 217 7.95 6.24 22.21
CA SER A 217 7.53 5.17 23.13
C SER A 217 6.01 5.13 23.28
N SER A 218 5.36 6.30 23.38
CA SER A 218 3.91 6.42 23.53
C SER A 218 3.15 5.85 22.32
N PHE A 219 3.60 6.12 21.09
CA PHE A 219 2.91 5.65 19.89
C PHE A 219 2.90 4.11 19.77
N LYS A 220 4.03 3.46 20.06
CA LYS A 220 4.15 1.99 20.03
C LYS A 220 3.21 1.35 21.04
N LEU A 221 3.16 1.90 22.25
CA LEU A 221 2.28 1.44 23.33
C LEU A 221 0.80 1.58 22.93
N VAL A 222 0.41 2.72 22.37
CA VAL A 222 -0.97 2.95 21.90
C VAL A 222 -1.36 1.93 20.83
N CYS A 223 -0.47 1.62 19.88
CA CYS A 223 -0.74 0.62 18.85
C CYS A 223 -0.97 -0.79 19.44
N TYR A 224 -0.16 -1.21 20.41
CA TYR A 224 -0.35 -2.50 21.08
C TYR A 224 -1.62 -2.54 21.93
N ILE A 225 -1.92 -1.49 22.71
CA ILE A 225 -3.17 -1.40 23.47
C ILE A 225 -4.37 -1.48 22.52
N ALA A 226 -4.35 -0.71 21.42
CA ALA A 226 -5.39 -0.75 20.40
C ALA A 226 -5.55 -2.17 19.81
N THR A 227 -4.45 -2.87 19.54
CA THR A 227 -4.47 -4.25 19.03
C THR A 227 -5.16 -5.22 19.99
N ILE A 228 -4.83 -5.15 21.29
CA ILE A 228 -5.44 -6.02 22.31
C ILE A 228 -6.91 -5.68 22.53
N CYS A 229 -7.25 -4.39 22.66
CA CYS A 229 -8.64 -3.94 22.80
C CYS A 229 -9.47 -4.35 21.58
N PHE A 230 -8.94 -4.16 20.36
CA PHE A 230 -9.64 -4.53 19.13
C PHE A 230 -9.85 -6.04 19.04
N SER A 231 -8.85 -6.85 19.40
CA SER A 231 -8.99 -8.31 19.45
C SER A 231 -10.06 -8.76 20.46
N GLY A 232 -10.18 -8.06 21.61
CA GLY A 232 -11.26 -8.27 22.56
C GLY A 232 -12.65 -7.96 21.98
N LEU A 233 -12.77 -6.88 21.19
CA LEU A 233 -14.01 -6.59 20.45
C LEU A 233 -14.33 -7.68 19.43
N LEU A 234 -13.33 -8.28 18.77
CA LEU A 234 -13.58 -9.39 17.84
C LEU A 234 -14.17 -10.62 18.55
N PHE A 235 -13.64 -10.97 19.73
CA PHE A 235 -14.26 -12.03 20.53
C PHE A 235 -15.70 -11.69 20.92
N HIS A 236 -15.99 -10.44 21.27
CA HIS A 236 -17.35 -10.02 21.62
C HIS A 236 -18.34 -10.12 20.46
N PHE A 237 -17.95 -9.70 19.25
CA PHE A 237 -18.87 -9.65 18.09
C PHE A 237 -18.93 -10.94 17.26
N PHE A 238 -17.86 -11.73 17.23
CA PHE A 238 -17.75 -12.91 16.35
C PHE A 238 -17.75 -14.25 17.10
N VAL A 239 -17.89 -14.23 18.43
CA VAL A 239 -18.01 -15.42 19.28
C VAL A 239 -19.17 -15.24 20.27
N PRO A 240 -20.44 -15.20 19.79
CA PRO A 240 -21.60 -15.10 20.66
C PRO A 240 -21.74 -16.33 21.56
N SER A 241 -22.22 -16.13 22.79
CA SER A 241 -22.49 -17.23 23.72
C SER A 241 -23.66 -18.09 23.22
N GLY A 242 -23.46 -19.41 23.14
CA GLY A 242 -24.51 -20.37 22.75
C GLY A 242 -24.33 -21.04 21.39
N HIS A 243 -23.30 -20.68 20.62
CA HIS A 243 -22.95 -21.31 19.34
C HIS A 243 -21.48 -21.74 19.31
N ASP A 244 -21.18 -22.85 18.61
CA ASP A 244 -19.82 -23.39 18.48
C ASP A 244 -19.03 -22.65 17.38
N CYS A 245 -18.52 -21.45 17.71
CA CYS A 245 -17.76 -20.61 16.79
C CYS A 245 -16.25 -20.92 16.77
N GLY A 246 -15.89 -22.21 16.70
CA GLY A 246 -14.51 -22.69 16.82
C GLY A 246 -13.54 -22.12 15.77
N LEU A 247 -14.01 -21.90 14.54
CA LEU A 247 -13.19 -21.32 13.46
C LEU A 247 -12.82 -19.86 13.74
N ASN A 248 -13.77 -19.07 14.25
CA ASN A 248 -13.56 -17.66 14.56
C ASN A 248 -12.62 -17.53 15.76
N ILE A 249 -12.81 -18.39 16.77
CA ILE A 249 -11.88 -18.50 17.92
C ILE A 249 -10.47 -18.81 17.44
N PHE A 250 -10.30 -19.76 16.51
CA PHE A 250 -9.00 -20.10 15.94
C PHE A 250 -8.36 -18.91 15.21
N PHE A 251 -9.09 -18.21 14.34
CA PHE A 251 -8.55 -17.06 13.60
C PHE A 251 -8.10 -15.91 14.52
N ILE A 252 -8.91 -15.55 15.52
CA ILE A 252 -8.56 -14.49 16.47
C ILE A 252 -7.38 -14.91 17.33
N SER A 253 -7.40 -16.14 17.86
CA SER A 253 -6.32 -16.66 18.71
C SER A 253 -4.99 -16.76 17.97
N MET A 254 -5.00 -17.26 16.73
CA MET A 254 -3.80 -17.33 15.89
C MET A 254 -3.22 -15.93 15.63
N THR A 255 -4.08 -14.94 15.40
CA THR A 255 -3.65 -13.54 15.22
C THR A 255 -2.98 -13.00 16.48
N LEU A 256 -3.52 -13.25 17.67
CA LEU A 256 -2.90 -12.87 18.94
C LEU A 256 -1.55 -13.58 19.17
N ILE A 257 -1.43 -14.85 18.78
CA ILE A 257 -0.15 -15.58 18.83
C ILE A 257 0.88 -14.87 17.95
N PHE A 258 0.52 -14.46 16.72
CA PHE A 258 1.44 -13.69 15.88
C PHE A 258 1.85 -12.36 16.50
N VAL A 259 0.92 -11.61 17.09
CA VAL A 259 1.23 -10.35 17.80
C VAL A 259 2.24 -10.59 18.92
N PHE A 260 2.07 -11.66 19.69
CA PHE A 260 3.01 -12.03 20.75
C PHE A 260 4.39 -12.43 20.19
N VAL A 261 4.42 -13.21 19.11
CA VAL A 261 5.67 -13.58 18.42
C VAL A 261 6.39 -12.36 17.87
N PHE A 262 5.67 -11.40 17.27
CA PHE A 262 6.26 -10.15 16.78
C PHE A 262 6.92 -9.36 17.90
N ALA A 263 6.28 -9.28 19.07
CA ALA A 263 6.85 -8.62 20.24
C ALA A 263 8.11 -9.34 20.73
N ILE A 264 8.10 -10.68 20.82
CA ILE A 264 9.29 -11.46 21.22
C ILE A 264 10.44 -11.26 20.24
N VAL A 265 10.20 -11.43 18.94
CA VAL A 265 11.25 -11.33 17.91
C VAL A 265 11.81 -9.91 17.85
N ALA A 266 10.96 -8.88 17.98
CA ALA A 266 11.39 -7.49 18.03
C ALA A 266 12.17 -7.12 19.30
N LEU A 267 11.94 -7.82 20.42
CA LEU A 267 12.64 -7.63 21.69
C LEU A 267 13.85 -8.56 21.87
N HIS A 268 14.02 -9.59 21.04
CA HIS A 268 15.00 -10.62 21.27
C HIS A 268 16.44 -10.05 21.23
N PRO A 269 17.26 -10.28 22.28
CA PRO A 269 18.64 -9.78 22.34
C PRO A 269 19.62 -10.47 21.36
N ILE A 270 19.13 -11.25 20.38
CA ILE A 270 20.00 -11.89 19.37
C ILE A 270 20.56 -10.83 18.41
N ASN A 271 19.82 -9.74 18.18
CA ASN A 271 20.32 -8.57 17.45
C ASN A 271 21.47 -7.85 18.22
N HIS A 272 21.74 -8.26 19.46
CA HIS A 272 22.69 -7.64 20.37
C HIS A 272 23.98 -8.47 20.58
N ILE A 273 24.02 -9.74 20.15
CA ILE A 273 25.17 -10.64 20.39
C ILE A 273 26.31 -10.46 19.37
N LEU A 274 26.03 -10.00 18.15
CA LEU A 274 27.06 -9.76 17.12
C LEU A 274 27.79 -8.41 17.28
N ALA A 275 27.31 -7.50 18.13
CA ALA A 275 27.97 -6.22 18.43
C ALA A 275 28.98 -6.31 19.58
N CYS A 276 29.08 -7.45 20.28
CA CYS A 276 29.92 -7.62 21.46
C CYS A 276 31.39 -7.98 21.17
N ASP A 277 31.81 -8.15 19.91
CA ASP A 277 33.20 -8.49 19.57
C ASP A 277 34.17 -7.29 19.63
N LYS A 278 33.74 -6.10 20.06
CA LYS A 278 34.62 -4.96 20.32
C LYS A 278 34.40 -4.37 21.72
N TRP A 279 34.77 -5.16 22.73
CA TRP A 279 34.87 -4.70 24.12
C TRP A 279 36.22 -4.04 24.40
N TYR A 280 36.29 -2.71 24.28
CA TYR A 280 37.33 -1.92 24.95
C TYR A 280 36.94 -0.44 25.14
N ILE A 281 35.69 -0.15 25.53
CA ILE A 281 35.25 1.24 25.77
C ILE A 281 34.26 1.26 26.97
N PRO A 282 34.44 2.14 27.98
CA PRO A 282 33.91 1.97 29.33
C PRO A 282 32.40 2.17 29.47
N LEU A 283 31.87 1.62 30.57
CA LEU A 283 30.48 1.53 31.07
C LEU A 283 29.56 2.75 30.81
N LEU A 284 30.10 3.96 30.65
CA LEU A 284 29.32 5.16 30.31
C LEU A 284 28.82 5.16 28.86
N ILE A 285 29.53 4.47 27.95
CA ILE A 285 29.08 4.23 26.58
C ILE A 285 28.09 3.06 26.53
N PHE A 286 28.06 2.17 27.52
CA PHE A 286 27.05 1.09 27.59
C PHE A 286 25.63 1.62 27.83
N ILE A 287 25.48 2.72 28.59
CA ILE A 287 24.17 3.34 28.85
C ILE A 287 23.66 4.13 27.61
N CYS A 288 24.54 4.74 26.82
CA CYS A 288 24.17 5.47 25.59
C CYS A 288 24.21 4.62 24.32
N LYS A 289 24.87 3.45 24.34
CA LYS A 289 24.92 2.50 23.21
C LYS A 289 23.90 1.38 23.40
N GLN A 290 22.83 1.65 24.15
CA GLN A 290 21.56 0.96 24.01
C GLN A 290 20.92 1.38 22.67
N GLN A 291 21.68 1.19 21.57
CA GLN A 291 21.36 1.74 20.27
C GLN A 291 20.33 0.83 19.59
N VAL A 292 19.07 1.07 19.94
CA VAL A 292 18.01 1.46 19.00
C VAL A 292 17.92 0.72 17.65
N GLY A 293 18.19 -0.58 17.58
CA GLY A 293 17.73 -1.44 16.47
C GLY A 293 16.22 -1.74 16.54
N GLY A 294 15.43 -0.82 17.12
CA GLY A 294 14.12 -1.09 17.69
C GLY A 294 13.04 -1.32 16.64
N SER A 295 12.96 -2.53 16.10
CA SER A 295 11.88 -3.02 15.23
C SER A 295 10.49 -3.07 15.91
N LEU A 296 10.38 -2.51 17.11
CA LEU A 296 9.16 -2.46 17.90
C LEU A 296 8.08 -1.56 17.29
N LEU A 297 8.47 -0.48 16.58
CA LEU A 297 7.50 0.33 15.84
C LEU A 297 6.90 -0.48 14.68
N PRO A 298 7.71 -1.07 13.78
CA PRO A 298 7.22 -2.03 12.80
C PRO A 298 6.34 -3.12 13.39
N ALA A 299 6.78 -3.77 14.47
CA ALA A 299 6.00 -4.82 15.12
C ALA A 299 4.63 -4.34 15.61
N SER A 300 4.55 -3.14 16.22
CA SER A 300 3.29 -2.60 16.76
C SER A 300 2.29 -2.22 15.66
N VAL A 301 2.75 -1.62 14.56
CA VAL A 301 1.89 -1.22 13.43
C VAL A 301 1.42 -2.44 12.65
N ILE A 302 2.32 -3.41 12.41
CA ILE A 302 1.98 -4.66 11.72
C ILE A 302 1.04 -5.52 12.57
N SER A 303 1.19 -5.53 13.89
CA SER A 303 0.24 -6.18 14.81
C SER A 303 -1.19 -5.64 14.64
N LEU A 304 -1.35 -4.31 14.65
CA LEU A 304 -2.64 -3.67 14.45
C LEU A 304 -3.23 -3.99 13.07
N TYR A 305 -2.39 -4.01 12.03
CA TYR A 305 -2.80 -4.35 10.67
C TYR A 305 -3.23 -5.82 10.54
N CYS A 306 -2.52 -6.77 11.15
CA CYS A 306 -2.92 -8.18 11.20
C CYS A 306 -4.27 -8.37 11.90
N THR A 307 -4.52 -7.66 13.02
CA THR A 307 -5.82 -7.66 13.68
C THR A 307 -6.91 -7.05 12.78
N TYR A 308 -6.60 -5.99 12.03
CA TYR A 308 -7.52 -5.43 11.04
C TYR A 308 -7.83 -6.40 9.88
N LEU A 309 -6.84 -7.13 9.37
CA LEU A 309 -7.06 -8.17 8.36
C LEU A 309 -7.93 -9.30 8.90
N CYS A 310 -7.69 -9.73 10.14
CA CYS A 310 -8.54 -10.71 10.82
C CYS A 310 -9.98 -10.20 10.95
N TYR A 311 -10.19 -8.98 11.45
CA TYR A 311 -11.50 -8.33 11.50
C TYR A 311 -12.18 -8.31 10.13
N SER A 312 -11.46 -7.87 9.10
CA SER A 312 -12.03 -7.75 7.77
C SER A 312 -12.35 -9.11 7.14
N GLY A 313 -11.62 -10.16 7.51
CA GLY A 313 -11.91 -11.55 7.17
C GLY A 313 -13.22 -12.00 7.82
N LEU A 314 -13.31 -11.90 9.15
CA LEU A 314 -14.50 -12.29 9.91
C LEU A 314 -15.75 -11.48 9.48
N ALA A 315 -15.60 -10.18 9.20
CA ALA A 315 -16.69 -9.35 8.70
C ALA A 315 -17.16 -9.73 7.27
N SER A 316 -16.38 -10.54 6.55
CA SER A 316 -16.75 -11.08 5.23
C SER A 316 -17.41 -12.46 5.31
N GLU A 317 -17.64 -13.00 6.51
CA GLU A 317 -18.34 -14.28 6.69
C GLU A 317 -19.75 -14.24 6.09
N PRO A 318 -20.22 -15.36 5.50
CA PRO A 318 -21.56 -15.46 4.95
C PRO A 318 -22.66 -15.06 5.95
N ARG A 319 -23.79 -14.60 5.42
CA ARG A 319 -24.90 -14.06 6.24
C ARG A 319 -25.66 -15.12 7.03
N ASP A 320 -25.65 -16.34 6.54
CA ASP A 320 -26.22 -17.54 7.17
C ASP A 320 -25.31 -18.13 8.25
N TYR A 321 -24.09 -17.61 8.42
CA TYR A 321 -23.18 -18.06 9.46
C TYR A 321 -23.49 -17.38 10.80
N GLU A 322 -23.99 -18.17 11.75
CA GLU A 322 -24.54 -17.72 13.05
C GLU A 322 -23.53 -16.96 13.94
N CYS A 323 -22.24 -17.17 13.71
CA CYS A 323 -21.16 -16.54 14.49
C CYS A 323 -20.90 -15.08 14.11
N ASN A 324 -21.37 -14.60 12.96
CA ASN A 324 -21.16 -13.22 12.54
C ASN A 324 -22.22 -12.29 13.13
N GLY A 325 -21.97 -11.80 14.36
CA GLY A 325 -22.87 -10.88 15.07
C GLY A 325 -22.99 -9.48 14.45
N LEU A 326 -22.18 -9.15 13.45
CA LEU A 326 -22.17 -7.83 12.80
C LEU A 326 -23.42 -7.59 11.94
N HIS A 327 -24.05 -8.67 11.44
CA HIS A 327 -25.29 -8.59 10.65
C HIS A 327 -26.48 -8.09 11.47
N ASN A 328 -26.47 -8.29 12.79
CA ASN A 328 -27.52 -7.79 13.67
C ASN A 328 -27.47 -6.26 13.86
N HIS A 329 -26.32 -5.64 13.58
CA HIS A 329 -26.09 -4.20 13.80
C HIS A 329 -25.84 -3.39 12.52
N SER A 330 -25.54 -4.02 11.39
CA SER A 330 -25.26 -3.32 10.13
C SER A 330 -25.73 -4.11 8.91
N LYS A 331 -26.65 -3.52 8.12
CA LYS A 331 -27.19 -4.13 6.89
C LYS A 331 -26.35 -3.84 5.64
N ALA A 332 -25.35 -2.97 5.74
CA ALA A 332 -24.50 -2.55 4.62
C ALA A 332 -23.06 -2.31 5.10
N VAL A 333 -22.08 -2.60 4.24
CA VAL A 333 -20.70 -2.12 4.42
C VAL A 333 -20.77 -0.61 4.53
N SER A 334 -20.35 -0.06 5.67
CA SER A 334 -20.37 1.40 5.90
C SER A 334 -19.60 2.11 4.80
N THR A 335 -20.17 3.18 4.22
CA THR A 335 -19.50 4.05 3.26
C THR A 335 -18.13 4.50 3.77
N GLY A 336 -17.95 4.60 5.09
CA GLY A 336 -16.67 4.87 5.72
C GLY A 336 -15.61 3.79 5.46
N THR A 337 -15.95 2.50 5.56
CA THR A 337 -15.03 1.37 5.29
C THR A 337 -14.62 1.33 3.82
N LEU A 338 -15.57 1.59 2.92
CA LEU A 338 -15.31 1.70 1.49
C LEU A 338 -14.34 2.85 1.18
N THR A 339 -14.64 4.03 1.72
CA THR A 339 -13.82 5.24 1.53
C THR A 339 -12.41 5.01 2.05
N LEU A 340 -12.28 4.43 3.25
CA LEU A 340 -10.99 4.11 3.85
C LEU A 340 -10.18 3.17 2.95
N GLY A 341 -10.77 2.08 2.46
CA GLY A 341 -10.08 1.14 1.58
C GLY A 341 -9.60 1.79 0.27
N LEU A 342 -10.41 2.69 -0.32
CA LEU A 342 -10.04 3.38 -1.56
C LEU A 342 -8.90 4.37 -1.32
N VAL A 343 -8.97 5.13 -0.23
CA VAL A 343 -7.89 6.03 0.18
C VAL A 343 -6.61 5.24 0.43
N THR A 344 -6.67 4.14 1.17
CA THR A 344 -5.50 3.29 1.41
C THR A 344 -4.93 2.72 0.11
N THR A 345 -5.78 2.33 -0.84
CA THR A 345 -5.33 1.86 -2.17
C THR A 345 -4.57 2.94 -2.91
N VAL A 346 -5.14 4.15 -3.00
CA VAL A 346 -4.51 5.29 -3.67
C VAL A 346 -3.18 5.63 -2.99
N LEU A 347 -3.15 5.70 -1.65
CA LEU A 347 -1.92 5.96 -0.90
C LEU A 347 -0.86 4.89 -1.14
N SER A 348 -1.24 3.61 -1.22
CA SER A 348 -0.31 2.50 -1.47
C SER A 348 0.30 2.59 -2.87
N VAL A 349 -0.53 2.86 -3.88
CA VAL A 349 -0.09 3.02 -5.27
C VAL A 349 0.79 4.26 -5.44
N VAL A 350 0.43 5.38 -4.80
CA VAL A 350 1.24 6.60 -4.78
C VAL A 350 2.57 6.36 -4.06
N TYR A 351 2.55 5.66 -2.93
CA TYR A 351 3.77 5.31 -2.20
C TYR A 351 4.71 4.46 -3.06
N SER A 352 4.19 3.39 -3.68
CA SER A 352 4.95 2.56 -4.62
C SER A 352 5.56 3.40 -5.76
N ALA A 353 4.76 4.29 -6.35
CA ALA A 353 5.19 5.17 -7.42
C ALA A 353 6.30 6.13 -6.97
N VAL A 354 6.22 6.70 -5.77
CA VAL A 354 7.26 7.62 -5.25
C VAL A 354 8.53 6.84 -4.89
N ARG A 355 8.39 5.73 -4.14
CA ARG A 355 9.49 4.89 -3.65
C ARG A 355 10.33 4.31 -4.80
N ALA A 356 9.70 3.87 -5.89
CA ALA A 356 10.37 3.31 -7.06
C ALA A 356 11.38 4.26 -7.75
N GLY A 357 11.44 5.54 -7.38
CA GLY A 357 12.45 6.47 -7.90
C GLY A 357 13.21 7.21 -6.83
N SER A 358 13.17 6.72 -5.59
CA SER A 358 14.17 7.06 -4.58
C SER A 358 15.30 6.05 -4.71
N SER A 359 16.48 6.51 -5.10
CA SER A 359 17.66 5.69 -5.47
C SER A 359 18.35 4.97 -4.31
N ASN A 360 17.72 4.87 -3.14
CA ASN A 360 18.37 4.40 -1.91
C ASN A 360 17.83 3.08 -1.34
N ASP A 361 16.84 2.44 -1.94
CA ASP A 361 16.41 1.09 -1.56
C ASP A 361 15.39 0.59 -2.56
N SER A 362 15.74 -0.43 -3.33
CA SER A 362 14.81 -1.11 -4.22
C SER A 362 14.60 -2.53 -3.73
N ALA A 363 13.66 -2.69 -2.79
CA ALA A 363 13.13 -3.98 -2.32
C ALA A 363 12.51 -4.87 -3.43
N PHE A 364 12.53 -4.42 -4.69
CA PHE A 364 11.90 -5.06 -5.84
C PHE A 364 12.79 -5.15 -7.10
N ALA A 365 14.10 -4.95 -6.98
CA ALA A 365 15.01 -5.21 -8.09
C ALA A 365 15.31 -6.72 -8.18
N PRO A 366 15.05 -7.40 -9.32
CA PRO A 366 15.60 -8.72 -9.54
C PRO A 366 17.13 -8.60 -9.56
N SER A 367 17.78 -9.44 -8.76
CA SER A 367 19.22 -9.51 -8.60
C SER A 367 19.93 -9.61 -9.97
N SER A 368 20.64 -8.54 -10.34
CA SER A 368 21.70 -8.62 -11.35
C SER A 368 23.02 -8.84 -10.63
N PRO A 369 23.86 -9.81 -11.05
CA PRO A 369 25.10 -10.08 -10.37
C PRO A 369 26.14 -8.99 -10.67
N ARG A 370 26.76 -8.53 -9.58
CA ARG A 370 28.17 -8.13 -9.47
C ARG A 370 28.65 -7.00 -10.40
N ALA A 371 28.74 -5.80 -9.84
CA ALA A 371 29.82 -4.86 -10.16
C ALA A 371 30.19 -4.12 -8.87
N GLY A 372 31.31 -4.50 -8.27
CA GLY A 372 31.91 -3.74 -7.17
C GLY A 372 32.36 -2.38 -7.68
N ALA A 373 32.17 -1.35 -6.86
CA ALA A 373 32.93 -0.11 -6.92
C ALA A 373 32.71 0.68 -5.64
N ASP A 374 33.82 0.98 -4.98
CA ASP A 374 33.97 1.77 -3.78
C ASP A 374 33.25 3.13 -3.86
N LYS A 375 32.67 3.58 -2.73
CA LYS A 375 32.23 4.98 -2.56
C LYS A 375 33.26 5.74 -1.74
N PRO A 376 33.82 6.87 -2.25
CA PRO A 376 34.25 7.96 -1.40
C PRO A 376 33.09 8.95 -1.15
N LEU A 377 33.14 9.53 0.04
CA LEU A 377 32.20 10.44 0.67
C LEU A 377 32.19 11.86 0.05
N LEU A 378 31.12 12.61 0.40
CA LEU A 378 30.94 14.09 0.41
C LEU A 378 30.09 14.71 -0.73
N PRO A 379 29.50 15.92 -0.54
CA PRO A 379 28.13 16.09 -0.03
C PRO A 379 27.24 16.98 -0.94
N PHE A 380 25.96 17.05 -0.56
CA PHE A 380 24.90 17.95 -1.05
C PHE A 380 25.36 19.25 -1.77
N GLN A 381 24.94 19.43 -3.03
CA GLN A 381 24.75 20.74 -3.64
C GLN A 381 23.54 20.76 -4.58
N LYS A 382 22.57 21.62 -4.26
CA LYS A 382 21.51 22.11 -5.17
C LYS A 382 22.17 22.87 -6.33
N THR A 383 21.73 22.67 -7.57
CA THR A 383 20.97 23.65 -8.39
C THR A 383 20.81 23.16 -9.82
N ASP A 384 19.63 23.43 -10.37
CA ASP A 384 19.31 23.99 -11.69
C ASP A 384 20.11 23.56 -12.94
N GLU A 385 19.32 23.31 -13.99
CA GLU A 385 19.63 23.26 -15.42
C GLU A 385 21.06 23.63 -15.82
N VAL A 386 21.88 22.61 -16.08
CA VAL A 386 23.00 22.71 -17.02
C VAL A 386 22.99 21.47 -17.90
N ASP A 387 22.80 21.70 -19.19
CA ASP A 387 23.17 20.81 -20.28
C ASP A 387 24.62 20.35 -20.09
N GLU A 388 24.82 19.14 -19.55
CA GLU A 388 26.10 18.43 -19.66
C GLU A 388 25.97 17.24 -20.61
N LYS A 389 26.51 17.43 -21.82
CA LYS A 389 27.18 16.37 -22.56
C LYS A 389 28.26 15.77 -21.65
N LYS A 390 27.94 14.67 -20.95
CA LYS A 390 28.93 13.75 -20.39
C LYS A 390 28.52 12.31 -20.67
N ASP A 391 29.38 11.69 -21.47
CA ASP A 391 29.65 10.27 -21.67
C ASP A 391 28.48 9.34 -22.01
N GLY A 392 28.63 8.65 -23.14
CA GLY A 392 27.71 7.66 -23.69
C GLY A 392 27.52 6.38 -22.86
N LYS A 393 27.59 6.43 -21.53
CA LYS A 393 27.09 5.37 -20.66
C LYS A 393 25.56 5.41 -20.68
N ASP A 394 24.95 4.33 -21.12
CA ASP A 394 23.51 4.14 -21.06
C ASP A 394 23.04 4.35 -19.62
N ARG A 395 22.23 5.39 -19.38
CA ARG A 395 21.55 5.56 -18.10
C ARG A 395 20.61 4.38 -17.92
N THR A 396 20.93 3.52 -16.96
CA THR A 396 20.08 2.40 -16.58
C THR A 396 18.80 2.94 -15.97
N VAL A 397 17.71 2.19 -16.17
CA VAL A 397 16.42 2.57 -15.62
C VAL A 397 16.41 2.30 -14.11
N THR A 398 15.92 3.26 -13.32
CA THR A 398 15.89 3.21 -11.84
C THR A 398 14.95 2.12 -11.28
N TYR A 399 13.92 1.71 -12.03
CA TYR A 399 12.94 0.69 -11.63
C TYR A 399 12.36 -0.06 -12.83
N SER A 400 11.85 -1.28 -12.62
CA SER A 400 11.18 -2.02 -13.68
C SER A 400 9.84 -1.39 -14.07
N TYR A 401 9.74 -0.86 -15.30
CA TYR A 401 8.50 -0.30 -15.85
C TYR A 401 7.36 -1.33 -15.94
N SER A 402 7.70 -2.57 -16.29
CA SER A 402 6.71 -3.65 -16.37
C SER A 402 6.11 -3.95 -14.99
N PHE A 403 6.95 -4.11 -13.97
CA PHE A 403 6.49 -4.36 -12.60
C PHE A 403 5.65 -3.21 -12.05
N PHE A 404 6.06 -1.96 -12.33
CA PHE A 404 5.28 -0.77 -11.99
C PHE A 404 3.84 -0.88 -12.52
N HIS A 405 3.65 -1.16 -13.82
CA HIS A 405 2.31 -1.28 -14.39
C HIS A 405 1.52 -2.51 -13.91
N ILE A 406 2.19 -3.61 -13.56
CA ILE A 406 1.55 -4.77 -12.92
C ILE A 406 0.89 -4.39 -11.59
N ILE A 407 1.54 -3.55 -10.78
CA ILE A 407 0.95 -3.08 -9.51
C ILE A 407 -0.36 -2.32 -9.77
N PHE A 408 -0.41 -1.45 -10.78
CA PHE A 408 -1.65 -0.73 -11.15
C PHE A 408 -2.73 -1.64 -11.72
N SER A 409 -2.34 -2.67 -12.47
CA SER A 409 -3.25 -3.70 -12.97
C SER A 409 -3.91 -4.46 -11.80
N LEU A 410 -3.12 -4.93 -10.84
CA LEU A 410 -3.62 -5.58 -9.62
C LEU A 410 -4.45 -4.63 -8.76
N ALA A 411 -4.06 -3.36 -8.64
CA ALA A 411 -4.81 -2.33 -7.92
C ALA A 411 -6.21 -2.10 -8.55
N SER A 412 -6.32 -2.21 -9.86
CA SER A 412 -7.59 -2.08 -10.60
C SER A 412 -8.56 -3.22 -10.23
N MET A 413 -8.05 -4.45 -10.15
CA MET A 413 -8.83 -5.62 -9.73
C MET A 413 -9.28 -5.48 -8.27
N TYR A 414 -8.39 -5.03 -7.38
CA TYR A 414 -8.70 -4.76 -5.97
C TYR A 414 -9.78 -3.69 -5.80
N SER A 415 -9.66 -2.58 -6.54
CA SER A 415 -10.61 -1.47 -6.46
C SER A 415 -11.99 -1.86 -6.97
N ALA A 416 -12.09 -2.75 -7.95
CA ALA A 416 -13.38 -3.33 -8.36
C ALA A 416 -14.03 -4.07 -7.19
N MET A 417 -13.33 -5.04 -6.58
CA MET A 417 -13.91 -5.82 -5.48
C MET A 417 -14.25 -4.96 -4.27
N LEU A 418 -13.45 -3.93 -3.99
CA LEU A 418 -13.75 -2.99 -2.93
C LEU A 418 -15.04 -2.19 -3.22
N LEU A 419 -15.17 -1.63 -4.43
CA LEU A 419 -16.34 -0.85 -4.86
C LEU A 419 -17.60 -1.69 -5.03
N THR A 420 -17.49 -2.99 -5.30
CA THR A 420 -18.65 -3.89 -5.34
C THR A 420 -18.96 -4.51 -3.97
N GLY A 421 -18.23 -4.12 -2.93
CA GLY A 421 -18.41 -4.64 -1.57
C GLY A 421 -18.12 -6.14 -1.45
N TRP A 422 -17.27 -6.68 -2.33
CA TRP A 422 -16.97 -8.12 -2.45
C TRP A 422 -18.21 -8.98 -2.71
N SER A 423 -19.33 -8.36 -3.09
CA SER A 423 -20.57 -9.06 -3.42
C SER A 423 -20.49 -9.66 -4.82
N THR A 424 -21.10 -10.84 -5.01
CA THR A 424 -21.25 -11.47 -6.32
C THR A 424 -22.45 -10.92 -7.05
N SER A 425 -22.29 -10.66 -8.34
CA SER A 425 -23.43 -10.44 -9.22
C SER A 425 -24.20 -11.77 -9.39
N VAL A 426 -25.54 -11.73 -9.32
CA VAL A 426 -26.39 -12.90 -9.61
C VAL A 426 -26.11 -13.33 -11.06
N GLY A 427 -25.52 -14.51 -11.24
CA GLY A 427 -25.30 -15.08 -12.57
C GLY A 427 -26.62 -15.40 -13.28
N GLU A 428 -26.57 -15.58 -14.59
CA GLU A 428 -27.70 -15.88 -15.50
C GLU A 428 -28.58 -17.06 -15.04
N SER A 429 -28.02 -17.97 -14.23
CA SER A 429 -28.72 -19.14 -13.66
C SER A 429 -29.51 -18.85 -12.36
N GLY A 430 -29.47 -17.63 -11.80
CA GLY A 430 -30.16 -17.29 -10.54
C GLY A 430 -29.61 -18.00 -9.29
N LYS A 431 -28.48 -18.73 -9.40
CA LYS A 431 -27.81 -19.37 -8.27
C LYS A 431 -26.83 -18.38 -7.63
N LEU A 432 -27.10 -18.03 -6.38
CA LEU A 432 -26.15 -17.37 -5.50
C LEU A 432 -25.00 -18.36 -5.23
N VAL A 433 -23.83 -18.14 -5.81
CA VAL A 433 -22.61 -18.79 -5.32
C VAL A 433 -22.12 -17.94 -4.17
N ASP A 434 -22.28 -18.44 -2.95
CA ASP A 434 -21.80 -17.78 -1.75
C ASP A 434 -20.27 -17.68 -1.77
N VAL A 435 -19.77 -16.45 -1.66
CA VAL A 435 -18.35 -16.08 -1.77
C VAL A 435 -17.80 -15.50 -0.48
N GLY A 436 -18.57 -15.50 0.62
CA GLY A 436 -18.08 -15.03 1.92
C GLY A 436 -16.83 -15.80 2.34
N TRP A 437 -16.86 -17.14 2.28
CA TRP A 437 -15.73 -17.99 2.65
C TRP A 437 -14.45 -17.74 1.82
N PRO A 438 -14.48 -17.68 0.48
CA PRO A 438 -13.32 -17.25 -0.31
C PRO A 438 -12.72 -15.90 0.13
N SER A 439 -13.56 -14.89 0.41
CA SER A 439 -13.10 -13.57 0.89
C SER A 439 -12.42 -13.68 2.26
N VAL A 440 -13.01 -14.45 3.18
CA VAL A 440 -12.46 -14.74 4.51
C VAL A 440 -11.06 -15.34 4.37
N TRP A 441 -10.91 -16.42 3.60
CA TRP A 441 -9.65 -17.12 3.44
C TRP A 441 -8.57 -16.28 2.77
N VAL A 442 -8.91 -15.48 1.75
CA VAL A 442 -7.95 -14.56 1.11
C VAL A 442 -7.37 -13.59 2.14
N ARG A 443 -8.20 -13.05 3.04
CA ARG A 443 -7.76 -12.10 4.07
C ARG A 443 -6.96 -12.77 5.19
N VAL A 444 -7.39 -13.96 5.64
CA VAL A 444 -6.69 -14.75 6.66
C VAL A 444 -5.31 -15.17 6.17
N ILE A 445 -5.22 -15.73 4.96
CA ILE A 445 -3.94 -16.14 4.35
C ILE A 445 -3.05 -14.92 4.13
N THR A 446 -3.60 -13.78 3.73
CA THR A 446 -2.82 -12.53 3.62
C THR A 446 -2.27 -12.10 4.97
N GLY A 447 -3.04 -12.24 6.07
CA GLY A 447 -2.56 -11.99 7.43
C GLY A 447 -1.40 -12.92 7.81
N TRP A 448 -1.50 -14.21 7.48
CA TRP A 448 -0.43 -15.19 7.76
C TRP A 448 0.83 -14.93 6.92
N ALA A 449 0.66 -14.58 5.64
CA ALA A 449 1.75 -14.18 4.78
C ALA A 449 2.43 -12.89 5.29
N THR A 450 1.63 -11.93 5.78
CA THR A 450 2.15 -10.70 6.42
C THR A 450 3.01 -11.04 7.63
N ALA A 451 2.52 -11.95 8.50
CA ALA A 451 3.27 -12.40 9.66
C ALA A 451 4.59 -13.08 9.27
N GLY A 452 4.55 -13.98 8.28
CA GLY A 452 5.74 -14.65 7.77
C GLY A 452 6.75 -13.67 7.17
N LEU A 453 6.30 -12.73 6.33
CA LEU A 453 7.16 -11.72 5.71
C LEU A 453 7.78 -10.78 6.74
N PHE A 454 7.03 -10.37 7.76
CA PHE A 454 7.55 -9.52 8.83
C PHE A 454 8.57 -10.25 9.71
N ILE A 455 8.29 -11.49 10.12
CA ILE A 455 9.27 -12.28 10.87
C ILE A 455 10.52 -12.51 10.02
N TRP A 456 10.35 -12.82 8.74
CA TRP A 456 11.45 -12.99 7.81
C TRP A 456 12.28 -11.72 7.62
N SER A 457 11.67 -10.54 7.55
CA SER A 457 12.42 -9.27 7.42
C SER A 457 13.34 -8.99 8.61
N LEU A 458 12.98 -9.50 9.80
CA LEU A 458 13.83 -9.39 11.00
C LEU A 458 14.88 -10.49 11.09
N VAL A 459 14.54 -11.71 10.68
CA VAL A 459 15.41 -12.90 10.82
C VAL A 459 16.43 -13.02 9.68
N ALA A 460 16.06 -12.64 8.46
CA ALA A 460 16.92 -12.83 7.28
C ALA A 460 18.27 -12.10 7.35
N PRO A 461 18.36 -10.83 7.82
CA PRO A 461 19.64 -10.15 8.02
C PRO A 461 20.56 -10.85 9.04
N VAL A 462 19.98 -11.54 10.02
CA VAL A 462 20.74 -12.29 11.04
C VAL A 462 21.26 -13.62 10.48
N LEU A 463 20.44 -14.32 9.70
CA LEU A 463 20.81 -15.61 9.11
C LEU A 463 21.80 -15.48 7.94
N PHE A 464 21.74 -14.37 7.19
CA PHE A 464 22.57 -14.15 5.99
C PHE A 464 23.26 -12.78 6.03
N PRO A 465 24.21 -12.55 6.94
CA PRO A 465 24.85 -11.23 7.13
C PRO A 465 25.60 -10.71 5.90
N GLU A 466 25.98 -11.59 4.97
CA GLU A 466 26.71 -11.26 3.74
C GLU A 466 25.81 -10.74 2.59
N ARG A 467 24.49 -10.68 2.79
CA ARG A 467 23.54 -10.23 1.77
C ARG A 467 23.00 -8.84 2.11
N GLU A 468 23.05 -7.91 1.15
CA GLU A 468 22.31 -6.66 1.24
C GLU A 468 20.81 -6.95 1.06
N PHE A 469 20.00 -6.59 2.05
CA PHE A 469 18.57 -6.89 2.15
C PHE A 469 17.70 -5.68 1.88
#